data_AF-A0A1G3ZFA9-F1
#
_entry.id   AF-A0A1G3ZFA9-F1
#
_cell.length_a   1.000
_cell.length_b   1.000
_cell.length_c   1.000
_cell.angle_alpha   90.00
_cell.angle_beta   90.00
_cell.angle_gamma   90.00
#
_symmetry.space_group_name_H-M   'P 1'
#
loop_
_entity.id
_entity.type
_entity.pdbx_description
1 polymer ?
#
loop_
_entity_poly.entity_id
_entity_poly.type
_entity_poly.pdbx_seq_one_letter_code
_entity_poly.pdbx_strand_id
1 'polypeptide(L)'
;MGALLISFSCAVHAATPATSAVIKRADAAHFTLRDGTQIVGKLEIKNVEVATVYGILTVPLDDVVRIRIGKKSDRELKTKIDKFIADLGSKDFAVRDTATVELAKLGRMAYTELRKASFSDDQEVKERTNKLIDEIGVLDDEADIPCEDDEVMTPTFTIVGVVKFETLAIATKFGPLKVVKKDLAVMSLAEPQKISRTVSVPARSTAGRMIATGVRVKRGDRLVINASGTVSYRNYGGTQFTPEGSSNYGAWNENFQIGSLLGRINAGGPMFKVGERYNDKIETDGELFLGIATHDSGSTYGSGEFKVRIQIQPATP
;
A
#
# COMPACT_ATOMS: atom_id res chain seq x y z
N MET A 1 37.11 52.43 -32.64
CA MET A 1 36.34 52.58 -31.39
C MET A 1 35.03 51.81 -31.57
N GLY A 2 34.67 50.77 -30.84
CA GLY A 2 35.31 50.00 -29.77
C GLY A 2 34.68 48.59 -29.78
N ALA A 3 35.46 47.57 -29.45
CA ALA A 3 35.00 46.18 -29.39
C ALA A 3 34.32 45.93 -28.04
N LEU A 4 33.05 45.51 -28.07
CA LEU A 4 32.28 45.13 -26.88
C LEU A 4 32.57 43.66 -26.57
N LEU A 5 33.42 43.42 -25.58
CA LEU A 5 33.65 42.09 -25.00
C LEU A 5 32.49 41.76 -24.05
N ILE A 6 31.67 40.78 -24.42
CA ILE A 6 30.65 40.20 -23.54
C ILE A 6 31.29 39.03 -22.81
N SER A 7 31.64 39.20 -21.54
CA SER A 7 32.08 38.10 -20.68
C SER A 7 30.87 37.30 -20.19
N PHE A 8 30.73 36.05 -20.63
CA PHE A 8 29.81 35.10 -20.01
C PHE A 8 30.45 34.54 -18.74
N SER A 9 30.02 35.06 -17.58
CA SER A 9 30.33 34.43 -16.30
C SER A 9 29.39 33.24 -16.11
N CYS A 10 29.86 32.04 -16.45
CA CYS A 10 29.14 30.80 -16.18
C CYS A 10 29.23 30.50 -14.67
N ALA A 11 28.22 30.92 -13.92
CA ALA A 11 28.09 30.54 -12.52
C ALA A 11 27.78 29.03 -12.45
N VAL A 12 28.78 28.24 -12.08
CA VAL A 12 28.60 26.84 -11.73
C VAL A 12 27.77 26.79 -10.44
N HIS A 13 26.45 26.71 -10.58
CA HIS A 13 25.59 26.30 -9.47
C HIS A 13 25.89 24.83 -9.20
N ALA A 14 26.73 24.56 -8.20
CA ALA A 14 26.83 23.25 -7.62
C ALA A 14 25.42 22.85 -7.15
N ALA A 15 24.83 21.85 -7.81
CA ALA A 15 23.57 21.28 -7.39
C ALA A 15 23.76 20.72 -5.99
N THR A 16 23.12 21.34 -5.00
CA THR A 16 23.04 20.81 -3.65
C THR A 16 22.43 19.41 -3.76
N PRO A 17 23.09 18.34 -3.28
CA PRO A 17 22.49 17.02 -3.28
C PRO A 17 21.18 17.09 -2.48
N ALA A 18 20.11 16.53 -3.06
CA ALA A 18 18.80 16.50 -2.42
C ALA A 18 18.93 15.91 -1.01
N THR A 19 18.45 16.65 0.00
CA THR A 19 18.42 16.19 1.38
C THR A 19 17.62 14.89 1.45
N SER A 20 18.32 13.77 1.70
CA SER A 20 17.69 12.46 1.87
C SER A 20 16.73 12.53 3.05
N ALA A 21 15.47 12.13 2.85
CA ALA A 21 14.51 12.01 3.93
C ALA A 21 15.00 10.90 4.87
N VAL A 22 15.46 11.28 6.07
CA VAL A 22 16.08 10.36 7.03
C VAL A 22 15.05 9.33 7.50
N ILE A 23 15.17 8.09 7.01
CA ILE A 23 14.43 6.95 7.54
C ILE A 23 15.17 6.40 8.75
N LYS A 24 14.43 6.10 9.83
CA LYS A 24 14.98 5.35 10.95
C LYS A 24 15.15 3.88 10.52
N ARG A 25 16.40 3.45 10.35
CA ARG A 25 16.76 2.07 10.00
C ARG A 25 16.34 1.10 11.10
N ALA A 26 15.84 -0.07 10.73
CA ALA A 26 15.62 -1.16 11.68
C ALA A 26 16.96 -1.78 12.10
N ASP A 27 17.11 -2.11 13.37
CA ASP A 27 18.31 -2.79 13.89
C ASP A 27 18.54 -4.16 13.22
N ALA A 28 17.48 -4.80 12.70
CA ALA A 28 17.53 -6.02 11.91
C ALA A 28 16.55 -5.90 10.72
N ALA A 29 16.94 -6.48 9.58
CA ALA A 29 16.09 -6.58 8.40
C ALA A 29 15.23 -7.85 8.47
N HIS A 30 14.06 -7.79 7.85
CA HIS A 30 13.18 -8.95 7.63
C HIS A 30 13.36 -9.47 6.21
N PHE A 31 13.46 -10.78 6.07
CA PHE A 31 13.64 -11.46 4.79
C PHE A 31 12.53 -12.47 4.61
N THR A 32 11.89 -12.44 3.46
CA THR A 32 10.94 -13.46 3.04
C THR A 32 11.60 -14.27 1.94
N LEU A 33 11.73 -15.57 2.16
CA LEU A 33 12.15 -16.52 1.15
C LEU A 33 10.98 -16.94 0.27
N ARG A 34 11.28 -17.53 -0.88
CA ARG A 34 10.28 -17.97 -1.87
C ARG A 34 9.44 -19.17 -1.42
N ASP A 35 9.88 -19.89 -0.39
CA ASP A 35 9.11 -20.95 0.26
C ASP A 35 8.20 -20.41 1.39
N GLY A 36 8.16 -19.08 1.58
CA GLY A 36 7.41 -18.41 2.65
C GLY A 36 8.16 -18.32 3.98
N THR A 37 9.35 -18.93 4.09
CA THR A 37 10.17 -18.84 5.30
C THR A 37 10.55 -17.38 5.58
N GLN A 38 10.41 -16.98 6.85
CA GLN A 38 10.80 -15.65 7.30
C GLN A 38 12.09 -15.72 8.12
N ILE A 39 13.06 -14.89 7.78
CA ILE A 39 14.32 -14.73 8.49
C ILE A 39 14.42 -13.30 9.00
N VAL A 40 14.98 -13.13 10.20
CA VAL A 40 15.30 -11.82 10.77
C VAL A 40 16.78 -11.78 11.10
N GLY A 41 17.47 -10.73 10.66
CA GLY A 41 18.91 -10.60 10.92
C GLY A 41 19.54 -9.34 10.36
N LYS A 42 20.84 -9.18 10.61
CA LYS A 42 21.60 -8.02 10.17
C LYS A 42 22.34 -8.32 8.86
N LEU A 43 22.41 -7.31 8.01
CA LEU A 43 23.20 -7.32 6.78
C LEU A 43 24.55 -6.66 7.02
N GLU A 44 25.61 -7.28 6.51
CA GLU A 44 26.98 -6.76 6.58
C GLU A 44 27.38 -5.95 5.33
N ILE A 45 26.50 -5.84 4.33
CA ILE A 45 26.73 -5.02 3.14
C ILE A 45 26.49 -3.54 3.45
N LYS A 46 27.28 -2.65 2.82
CA LYS A 46 27.12 -1.19 2.96
C LYS A 46 26.31 -0.57 1.84
N ASN A 47 26.39 -1.15 0.64
CA ASN A 47 25.75 -0.63 -0.56
C ASN A 47 25.03 -1.77 -1.28
N VAL A 48 23.99 -1.41 -2.01
CA VAL A 48 23.27 -2.26 -2.95
C VAL A 48 23.58 -1.74 -4.35
N GLU A 49 24.13 -2.59 -5.19
CA GLU A 49 24.37 -2.26 -6.60
C GLU A 49 23.22 -2.79 -7.46
N VAL A 50 22.66 -1.92 -8.29
CA VAL A 50 21.56 -2.27 -9.21
C VAL A 50 22.01 -1.98 -10.64
N ALA A 51 22.09 -3.02 -11.47
CA ALA A 51 22.32 -2.87 -12.90
C ALA A 51 21.02 -2.48 -13.58
N THR A 52 20.96 -1.25 -14.10
CA THR A 52 19.82 -0.72 -14.86
C THR A 52 20.18 -0.61 -16.34
N VAL A 53 19.21 -0.30 -17.19
CA VAL A 53 19.44 -0.01 -18.62
C VAL A 53 20.34 1.22 -18.85
N TYR A 54 20.45 2.11 -17.87
CA TYR A 54 21.25 3.32 -17.93
C TYR A 54 22.65 3.17 -17.30
N GLY A 55 22.98 1.98 -16.81
CA GLY A 55 24.22 1.70 -16.09
C GLY A 55 23.99 1.20 -14.67
N ILE A 56 25.07 1.11 -13.89
CA ILE A 56 25.03 0.60 -12.52
C ILE A 56 24.76 1.77 -11.58
N LEU A 57 23.69 1.66 -10.79
CA LEU A 57 23.39 2.57 -9.71
C LEU A 57 23.78 1.93 -8.38
N THR A 58 24.57 2.63 -7.58
CA THR A 58 24.98 2.19 -6.23
C THR A 58 24.18 2.97 -5.20
N VAL A 59 23.40 2.27 -4.38
CA VAL A 59 22.55 2.85 -3.35
C VAL A 59 23.11 2.47 -1.97
N PRO A 60 23.34 3.44 -1.07
CA PRO A 60 23.66 3.13 0.32
C PRO A 60 22.56 2.28 0.95
N LEU A 61 22.92 1.23 1.71
CA LEU A 61 21.94 0.34 2.34
C LEU A 61 20.98 1.11 3.27
N ASP A 62 21.45 2.21 3.86
CA ASP A 62 20.65 3.07 4.76
C ASP A 62 19.54 3.83 4.03
N ASP A 63 19.66 4.06 2.72
CA ASP A 63 18.62 4.67 1.89
C ASP A 63 17.68 3.63 1.27
N VAL A 64 17.90 2.33 1.54
CA VAL A 64 17.05 1.26 1.03
C VAL A 64 15.97 0.93 2.03
N VAL A 65 14.71 1.04 1.60
CA VAL A 65 13.53 0.65 2.38
C VAL A 65 13.23 -0.83 2.18
N ARG A 66 13.22 -1.26 0.92
CA ARG A 66 12.79 -2.59 0.52
C ARG A 66 13.51 -3.02 -0.76
N ILE A 67 13.76 -4.31 -0.88
CA ILE A 67 14.22 -4.96 -2.11
C ILE A 67 13.27 -6.10 -2.44
N ARG A 68 12.75 -6.17 -3.66
CA ARG A 68 12.04 -7.32 -4.20
C ARG A 68 12.89 -7.98 -5.27
N ILE A 69 13.01 -9.30 -5.21
CA ILE A 69 13.85 -10.07 -6.12
C ILE A 69 12.99 -10.72 -7.19
N GLY A 70 13.18 -10.29 -8.44
CA GLY A 70 12.46 -10.82 -9.58
C GLY A 70 12.79 -12.27 -9.88
N LYS A 71 11.86 -12.98 -10.51
CA LYS A 71 12.06 -14.38 -10.91
C LYS A 71 11.98 -14.50 -12.43
N LYS A 72 12.90 -15.28 -13.02
CA LYS A 72 12.87 -15.54 -14.46
C LYS A 72 11.54 -16.17 -14.92
N SER A 73 10.94 -17.06 -14.12
CA SER A 73 9.61 -17.60 -14.43
C SER A 73 8.53 -16.54 -14.43
N ASP A 74 8.69 -15.45 -13.68
CA ASP A 74 7.72 -14.37 -13.60
C ASP A 74 7.75 -13.53 -14.88
N ARG A 75 8.92 -13.39 -15.51
CA ARG A 75 9.05 -12.78 -16.85
C ARG A 75 8.37 -13.61 -17.94
N GLU A 76 8.58 -14.93 -17.94
CA GLU A 76 7.91 -15.84 -18.88
C GLU A 76 6.40 -15.88 -18.64
N LEU A 77 5.99 -15.87 -17.37
CA LEU A 77 4.59 -15.85 -16.99
C LEU A 77 3.93 -14.53 -17.36
N LYS A 78 4.58 -13.39 -17.13
CA LYS A 78 4.07 -12.08 -17.54
C LYS A 78 3.94 -12.00 -19.05
N THR A 79 4.91 -12.50 -19.81
CA THR A 79 4.79 -12.57 -21.28
C THR A 79 3.54 -13.36 -21.71
N LYS A 80 3.20 -14.45 -21.00
CA LYS A 80 1.96 -15.20 -21.24
C LYS A 80 0.72 -14.41 -20.84
N ILE A 81 0.74 -13.73 -19.69
CA ILE A 81 -0.36 -12.88 -19.21
C ILE A 81 -0.62 -11.75 -20.21
N ASP A 82 0.42 -11.03 -20.65
CA ASP A 82 0.31 -9.95 -21.62
C ASP A 82 -0.28 -10.44 -22.95
N LYS A 83 0.14 -11.62 -23.40
CA LYS A 83 -0.44 -12.26 -24.58
C LYS A 83 -1.93 -12.53 -24.39
N PHE A 84 -2.33 -13.15 -23.27
CA PHE A 84 -3.74 -13.43 -23.02
C PHE A 84 -4.56 -12.14 -22.89
N ILE A 85 -4.00 -11.09 -22.28
CA ILE A 85 -4.64 -9.76 -22.22
C ILE A 85 -4.83 -9.19 -23.63
N ALA A 86 -3.85 -9.31 -24.52
CA ALA A 86 -4.01 -8.90 -25.92
C ALA A 86 -5.10 -9.73 -26.64
N ASP A 87 -5.14 -11.04 -26.37
CA ASP A 87 -6.13 -11.95 -26.94
C ASP A 87 -7.57 -11.66 -26.44
N LEU A 88 -7.75 -10.99 -25.29
CA LEU A 88 -9.06 -10.50 -24.83
C LEU A 88 -9.68 -9.47 -25.79
N GLY A 89 -8.85 -8.72 -26.53
CA GLY A 89 -9.30 -7.75 -27.55
C GLY A 89 -9.43 -8.35 -28.95
N SER A 90 -9.25 -9.67 -29.11
CA SER A 90 -9.33 -10.33 -30.42
C SER A 90 -10.73 -10.20 -31.02
N LYS A 91 -10.84 -10.14 -32.36
CA LYS A 91 -12.14 -10.15 -33.05
C LYS A 91 -12.83 -11.52 -32.99
N ASP A 92 -12.05 -12.59 -32.82
CA ASP A 92 -12.57 -13.95 -32.71
C ASP A 92 -13.04 -14.25 -31.28
N PHE A 93 -14.32 -14.60 -31.13
CA PHE A 93 -14.93 -14.92 -29.84
C PHE A 93 -14.26 -16.11 -29.15
N ALA A 94 -13.87 -17.15 -29.89
CA ALA A 94 -13.24 -18.34 -29.31
C ALA A 94 -11.87 -18.02 -28.69
N VAL A 95 -11.13 -17.10 -29.31
CA VAL A 95 -9.84 -16.62 -28.81
C VAL A 95 -10.03 -15.83 -27.51
N ARG A 96 -11.02 -14.92 -27.46
CA ARG A 96 -11.33 -14.15 -26.25
C ARG A 96 -11.76 -15.02 -25.08
N ASP A 97 -12.59 -16.03 -25.35
CA ASP A 97 -13.09 -16.94 -24.33
C ASP A 97 -11.97 -17.82 -23.75
N THR A 98 -11.12 -18.35 -24.61
CA THR A 98 -9.92 -19.11 -24.19
C THR A 98 -9.00 -18.26 -23.32
N ALA A 99 -8.70 -17.03 -23.74
CA ALA A 99 -7.86 -16.12 -22.97
C ALA A 99 -8.47 -15.77 -21.59
N THR A 100 -9.80 -15.62 -21.54
CA THR A 100 -10.54 -15.37 -20.30
C THR A 100 -10.37 -16.54 -19.33
N VAL A 101 -10.55 -17.77 -19.81
CA VAL A 101 -10.39 -18.99 -19.00
C VAL A 101 -8.95 -19.15 -18.51
N GLU A 102 -7.95 -18.91 -19.36
CA GLU A 102 -6.55 -19.04 -18.96
C GLU A 102 -6.14 -17.95 -17.94
N LEU A 103 -6.59 -16.71 -18.10
CA LEU A 103 -6.36 -15.64 -17.12
C LEU A 103 -7.04 -15.93 -15.77
N ALA A 104 -8.26 -16.49 -15.79
CA ALA A 104 -8.95 -16.92 -14.58
C ALA A 104 -8.17 -18.03 -13.85
N LYS A 105 -7.61 -19.01 -14.59
CA LYS A 105 -6.76 -20.07 -14.01
C LYS A 105 -5.48 -19.54 -13.39
N LEU A 106 -4.85 -18.54 -14.02
CA LEU A 106 -3.68 -17.86 -13.47
C LEU A 106 -4.04 -17.08 -12.20
N GLY A 107 -5.29 -16.61 -12.12
CA GLY A 107 -5.88 -16.01 -10.95
C GLY A 107 -5.06 -14.83 -10.44
N ARG A 108 -4.70 -14.88 -9.15
CA ARG A 108 -3.99 -13.80 -8.44
C ARG A 108 -2.68 -13.37 -9.11
N MET A 109 -1.99 -14.28 -9.81
CA MET A 109 -0.73 -13.95 -10.50
C MET A 109 -0.95 -12.97 -11.67
N ALA A 110 -2.13 -12.96 -12.29
CA ALA A 110 -2.46 -12.05 -13.38
C ALA A 110 -2.99 -10.69 -12.90
N TYR A 111 -3.28 -10.53 -11.59
CA TYR A 111 -4.03 -9.40 -11.06
C TYR A 111 -3.41 -8.03 -11.38
N THR A 112 -2.08 -7.88 -11.26
CA THR A 112 -1.41 -6.60 -11.50
C THR A 112 -1.53 -6.15 -12.95
N GLU A 113 -1.34 -7.07 -13.90
CA GLU A 113 -1.43 -6.76 -15.32
C GLU A 113 -2.88 -6.59 -15.78
N LEU A 114 -3.82 -7.39 -15.24
CA LEU A 114 -5.25 -7.18 -15.40
C LEU A 114 -5.64 -5.78 -14.90
N ARG A 115 -5.17 -5.37 -13.71
CA ARG A 115 -5.48 -4.03 -13.19
C ARG A 115 -4.93 -2.90 -14.07
N LYS A 116 -3.82 -3.10 -14.77
CA LYS A 116 -3.34 -2.12 -15.77
C LYS A 116 -4.26 -2.13 -17.00
N ALA A 117 -4.60 -3.31 -17.50
CA ALA A 117 -5.44 -3.50 -18.67
C ALA A 117 -6.89 -3.04 -18.48
N SER A 118 -7.41 -2.96 -17.25
CA SER A 118 -8.73 -2.39 -16.98
C SER A 118 -8.84 -0.88 -17.25
N PHE A 119 -7.70 -0.20 -17.47
CA PHE A 119 -7.65 1.18 -17.96
C PHE A 119 -7.44 1.28 -19.48
N SER A 120 -7.52 0.17 -20.21
CA SER A 120 -7.42 0.16 -21.68
C SER A 120 -8.53 0.98 -22.34
N ASP A 121 -8.23 1.51 -23.53
CA ASP A 121 -9.19 2.19 -24.40
C ASP A 121 -10.13 1.21 -25.13
N ASP A 122 -9.75 -0.07 -25.20
CA ASP A 122 -10.60 -1.14 -25.74
C ASP A 122 -11.67 -1.55 -24.71
N GLN A 123 -12.93 -1.29 -25.05
CA GLN A 123 -14.08 -1.56 -24.19
C GLN A 123 -14.25 -3.06 -23.87
N GLU A 124 -13.98 -3.96 -24.83
CA GLU A 124 -14.10 -5.42 -24.63
C GLU A 124 -13.03 -5.90 -23.63
N VAL A 125 -11.79 -5.44 -23.79
CA VAL A 125 -10.70 -5.73 -22.85
C VAL A 125 -11.07 -5.22 -21.46
N LYS A 126 -11.48 -3.95 -21.37
CA LYS A 126 -11.82 -3.30 -20.10
C LYS A 126 -12.92 -4.04 -19.33
N GLU A 127 -14.01 -4.43 -20.00
CA GLU A 127 -15.12 -5.13 -19.35
C GLU A 127 -14.72 -6.52 -18.85
N ARG A 128 -14.04 -7.31 -19.69
CA ARG A 128 -13.58 -8.67 -19.31
C ARG A 128 -12.56 -8.65 -18.19
N THR A 129 -11.63 -7.70 -18.26
CA THR A 129 -10.59 -7.54 -17.26
C THR A 129 -11.17 -7.13 -15.91
N ASN A 130 -12.14 -6.20 -15.87
CA ASN A 130 -12.83 -5.85 -14.62
C ASN A 130 -13.58 -7.05 -14.04
N LYS A 131 -14.27 -7.84 -14.87
CA LYS A 131 -14.95 -9.06 -14.42
C LYS A 131 -13.98 -10.09 -13.83
N LEU A 132 -12.83 -10.29 -14.46
CA LEU A 132 -11.77 -11.18 -13.94
C LEU A 132 -11.20 -10.67 -12.62
N ILE A 133 -10.99 -9.35 -12.48
CA ILE A 133 -10.52 -8.74 -11.22
C ILE A 133 -11.51 -8.99 -10.09
N ASP A 134 -12.81 -8.83 -10.36
CA ASP A 134 -13.87 -9.09 -9.38
C ASP A 134 -13.92 -10.57 -8.95
N GLU A 135 -13.68 -11.49 -9.88
CA GLU A 135 -13.67 -12.95 -9.63
C GLU A 135 -12.41 -13.42 -8.87
N ILE A 136 -11.25 -12.85 -9.20
CA ILE A 136 -9.95 -13.22 -8.61
C ILE A 136 -9.81 -12.72 -7.17
N GLY A 137 -10.49 -11.62 -6.81
CA GLY A 137 -10.32 -10.96 -5.52
C GLY A 137 -9.01 -10.18 -5.42
N VAL A 138 -8.83 -9.46 -4.31
CA VAL A 138 -7.68 -8.57 -4.11
C VAL A 138 -6.45 -9.34 -3.59
N LEU A 139 -5.25 -8.94 -4.02
CA LEU A 139 -3.96 -9.48 -3.54
C LEU A 139 -3.74 -9.24 -2.04
N ASP A 140 -3.48 -10.32 -1.29
CA ASP A 140 -3.22 -10.32 0.15
C ASP A 140 -1.72 -10.25 0.50
N ASP A 141 -0.79 -10.68 -0.38
CA ASP A 141 0.65 -10.73 -0.10
C ASP A 141 1.54 -10.18 -1.24
N GLU A 142 2.41 -9.22 -0.90
CA GLU A 142 3.30 -8.52 -1.84
C GLU A 142 4.42 -9.42 -2.42
N ALA A 143 4.71 -10.55 -1.74
CA ALA A 143 5.64 -11.57 -2.20
C ALA A 143 5.08 -12.41 -3.37
N ASP A 144 3.76 -12.48 -3.51
CA ASP A 144 3.08 -13.25 -4.56
C ASP A 144 2.82 -12.43 -5.82
N ILE A 145 3.15 -11.14 -5.79
CA ILE A 145 3.06 -10.26 -6.95
C ILE A 145 4.26 -10.57 -7.86
N PRO A 146 4.05 -10.97 -9.13
CA PRO A 146 5.15 -11.20 -10.06
C PRO A 146 6.01 -9.94 -10.18
N CYS A 147 7.33 -10.10 -10.07
CA CYS A 147 8.31 -9.02 -10.19
C CYS A 147 9.27 -9.43 -11.33
N GLU A 148 9.23 -8.73 -12.47
CA GLU A 148 10.00 -9.12 -13.66
C GLU A 148 11.50 -8.90 -13.49
N ASP A 149 11.81 -7.75 -12.90
CA ASP A 149 13.15 -7.28 -12.57
C ASP A 149 13.20 -7.06 -11.06
N ASP A 150 14.40 -6.98 -10.51
CA ASP A 150 14.54 -6.63 -9.10
C ASP A 150 14.14 -5.17 -8.89
N GLU A 151 13.39 -4.92 -7.83
CA GLU A 151 12.97 -3.58 -7.42
C GLU A 151 13.68 -3.19 -6.13
N VAL A 152 14.34 -2.03 -6.13
CA VAL A 152 14.93 -1.41 -4.92
C VAL A 152 14.16 -0.14 -4.62
N MET A 153 13.37 -0.18 -3.55
CA MET A 153 12.60 0.98 -3.09
C MET A 153 13.45 1.81 -2.13
N THR A 154 13.56 3.09 -2.44
CA THR A 154 14.16 4.13 -1.58
C THR A 154 13.06 5.07 -1.09
N PRO A 155 13.32 5.99 -0.13
CA PRO A 155 12.31 6.97 0.28
C PRO A 155 11.79 7.86 -0.86
N THR A 156 12.61 8.08 -1.88
CA THR A 156 12.37 9.10 -2.91
C THR A 156 11.94 8.51 -4.24
N PHE A 157 12.37 7.30 -4.59
CA PHE A 157 12.01 6.62 -5.83
C PHE A 157 12.26 5.10 -5.76
N THR A 158 11.74 4.37 -6.74
CA THR A 158 11.99 2.93 -6.94
C THR A 158 12.93 2.73 -8.12
N ILE A 159 13.96 1.92 -7.92
CA ILE A 159 14.91 1.52 -8.96
C ILE A 159 14.50 0.15 -9.46
N VAL A 160 14.43 -0.01 -10.77
CA VAL A 160 14.14 -1.29 -11.44
C VAL A 160 15.39 -1.73 -12.18
N GLY A 161 15.83 -2.98 -11.96
CA GLY A 161 17.00 -3.54 -12.62
C GLY A 161 17.42 -4.89 -12.06
N VAL A 162 18.70 -5.21 -12.13
CA VAL A 162 19.25 -6.45 -11.56
C VAL A 162 20.14 -6.10 -10.37
N VAL A 163 19.71 -6.48 -9.18
CA VAL A 163 20.50 -6.30 -7.96
C VAL A 163 21.69 -7.27 -7.99
N LYS A 164 22.90 -6.73 -7.83
CA LYS A 164 24.14 -7.51 -7.93
C LYS A 164 24.53 -8.14 -6.59
N PHE A 165 24.11 -9.38 -6.38
CA PHE A 165 24.72 -10.31 -5.43
C PHE A 165 24.29 -11.74 -5.79
N GLU A 166 25.16 -12.72 -5.53
CA GLU A 166 24.83 -14.15 -5.68
C GLU A 166 24.34 -14.75 -4.36
N THR A 167 25.02 -14.38 -3.28
CA THR A 167 24.73 -14.84 -1.92
C THR A 167 24.78 -13.68 -0.95
N LEU A 168 23.93 -13.75 0.07
CA LEU A 168 23.82 -12.77 1.12
C LEU A 168 24.09 -13.44 2.47
N ALA A 169 25.03 -12.89 3.22
CA ALA A 169 25.28 -13.29 4.60
C ALA A 169 24.37 -12.50 5.53
N ILE A 170 23.56 -13.21 6.29
CA ILE A 170 22.60 -12.65 7.25
C ILE A 170 23.05 -13.09 8.65
N ALA A 171 23.44 -12.14 9.49
CA ALA A 171 23.74 -12.42 10.88
C ALA A 171 22.43 -12.58 11.66
N THR A 172 22.06 -13.81 11.98
CA THR A 172 20.85 -14.13 12.77
C THR A 172 21.22 -14.40 14.23
N LYS A 173 20.20 -14.50 15.10
CA LYS A 173 20.38 -14.90 16.50
C LYS A 173 20.96 -16.31 16.67
N PHE A 174 20.87 -17.15 15.64
CA PHE A 174 21.37 -18.53 15.63
C PHE A 174 22.74 -18.66 14.96
N GLY A 175 23.33 -17.55 14.54
CA GLY A 175 24.59 -17.51 13.79
C GLY A 175 24.41 -16.98 12.36
N PRO A 176 25.52 -16.91 11.59
CA PRO A 176 25.49 -16.43 10.22
C PRO A 176 24.80 -17.44 9.30
N LEU A 177 23.78 -16.99 8.57
CA LEU A 177 23.08 -17.75 7.55
C LEU A 177 23.44 -17.20 6.16
N LYS A 178 23.76 -18.09 5.22
CA LYS A 178 23.98 -17.71 3.82
C LYS A 178 22.73 -18.03 3.01
N VAL A 179 22.14 -17.00 2.40
CA VAL A 179 20.97 -17.12 1.53
C VAL A 179 21.39 -16.81 0.10
N VAL A 180 21.01 -17.67 -0.85
CA VAL A 180 21.23 -17.43 -2.28
C VAL A 180 20.16 -16.48 -2.82
N LYS A 181 20.52 -15.60 -3.77
CA LYS A 181 19.58 -14.62 -4.35
C LYS A 181 18.31 -15.27 -4.89
N LYS A 182 18.42 -16.43 -5.54
CA LYS A 182 17.29 -17.14 -6.18
C LYS A 182 16.20 -17.60 -5.21
N ASP A 183 16.53 -17.76 -3.92
CA ASP A 183 15.60 -18.26 -2.89
C ASP A 183 14.98 -17.09 -2.11
N LEU A 184 15.47 -15.87 -2.32
CA LEU A 184 14.97 -14.66 -1.69
C LEU A 184 13.81 -14.07 -2.52
N ALA A 185 12.77 -13.61 -1.83
CA ALA A 185 11.64 -12.91 -2.46
C ALA A 185 11.66 -11.42 -2.10
N VAL A 186 11.74 -11.11 -0.79
CA VAL A 186 11.66 -9.74 -0.29
C VAL A 186 12.67 -9.53 0.83
N MET A 187 13.31 -8.35 0.84
CA MET A 187 14.08 -7.81 1.95
C MET A 187 13.41 -6.52 2.40
N SER A 188 13.07 -6.40 3.68
CA SER A 188 12.59 -5.16 4.30
C SER A 188 13.62 -4.66 5.29
N LEU A 189 14.22 -3.50 5.00
CA LEU A 189 15.40 -2.96 5.71
C LEU A 189 15.07 -1.75 6.58
N ALA A 190 13.98 -1.05 6.28
CA ALA A 190 13.39 -0.10 7.22
C ALA A 190 12.49 -0.85 8.21
N GLU A 191 12.27 -0.28 9.41
CA GLU A 191 11.17 -0.72 10.27
C GLU A 191 9.92 -0.79 9.39
N PRO A 192 9.10 -1.88 9.47
CA PRO A 192 7.86 -1.95 8.71
C PRO A 192 7.11 -0.65 8.95
N GLN A 193 7.10 0.22 7.94
CA GLN A 193 6.79 1.63 8.16
C GLN A 193 5.43 1.66 8.84
N LYS A 194 5.33 2.38 9.97
CA LYS A 194 4.02 2.75 10.51
C LYS A 194 3.26 3.38 9.36
N ILE A 195 2.34 2.64 8.73
CA ILE A 195 1.60 3.15 7.57
C ILE A 195 0.75 4.28 8.11
N SER A 196 1.17 5.52 7.91
CA SER A 196 0.47 6.68 8.44
C SER A 196 -0.32 7.37 7.33
N ARG A 197 -1.63 7.35 7.44
CA ARG A 197 -2.55 8.03 6.51
C ARG A 197 -3.43 8.98 7.27
N THR A 198 -3.67 10.17 6.71
CA THR A 198 -4.67 11.09 7.25
C THR A 198 -5.88 11.10 6.32
N VAL A 199 -7.08 10.95 6.90
CA VAL A 199 -8.35 10.92 6.19
C VAL A 199 -9.30 11.93 6.83
N SER A 200 -9.99 12.72 6.01
CA SER A 200 -11.09 13.57 6.46
C SER A 200 -12.41 12.79 6.42
N VAL A 201 -13.11 12.72 7.54
CA VAL A 201 -14.43 12.11 7.69
C VAL A 201 -15.46 13.24 7.86
N PRO A 202 -16.13 13.67 6.77
CA PRO A 202 -17.12 14.74 6.85
C PRO A 202 -18.40 14.29 7.58
N ALA A 203 -19.16 15.24 8.12
CA ALA A 203 -20.42 14.97 8.84
C ALA A 203 -21.46 14.14 8.04
N ARG A 204 -21.36 14.11 6.71
CA ARG A 204 -22.22 13.28 5.83
C ARG A 204 -21.88 11.78 5.83
N SER A 205 -20.72 11.41 6.37
CA SER A 205 -20.23 10.02 6.43
C SER A 205 -20.81 9.31 7.65
N THR A 206 -22.11 8.99 7.61
CA THR A 206 -22.82 8.34 8.72
C THR A 206 -22.45 6.87 8.85
N ALA A 207 -22.86 6.23 9.95
CA ALA A 207 -22.70 4.79 10.14
C ALA A 207 -23.33 3.95 9.00
N GLY A 208 -24.42 4.42 8.39
CA GLY A 208 -25.01 3.80 7.18
C GLY A 208 -24.25 4.11 5.88
N ARG A 209 -23.39 5.13 5.87
CA ARG A 209 -22.68 5.66 4.69
C ARG A 209 -21.19 5.90 4.97
N MET A 210 -20.55 4.90 5.56
CA MET A 210 -19.13 4.95 5.90
C MET A 210 -18.25 5.10 4.65
N ILE A 211 -17.14 5.81 4.78
CA ILE A 211 -16.19 6.03 3.70
C ILE A 211 -15.07 4.99 3.76
N ALA A 212 -14.66 4.49 2.60
CA ALA A 212 -13.46 3.68 2.44
C ALA A 212 -12.22 4.55 2.67
N THR A 213 -11.30 4.11 3.53
CA THR A 213 -10.09 4.89 3.83
C THR A 213 -8.94 4.62 2.85
N GLY A 214 -9.02 3.53 2.07
CA GLY A 214 -7.90 3.00 1.29
C GLY A 214 -6.81 2.36 2.15
N VAL A 215 -7.01 2.23 3.47
CA VAL A 215 -6.08 1.61 4.41
C VAL A 215 -6.48 0.15 4.60
N ARG A 216 -5.55 -0.76 4.32
CA ARG A 216 -5.73 -2.21 4.53
C ARG A 216 -4.99 -2.66 5.76
N VAL A 217 -5.62 -3.53 6.54
CA VAL A 217 -5.06 -4.13 7.75
C VAL A 217 -5.03 -5.64 7.62
N LYS A 218 -4.05 -6.27 8.25
CA LYS A 218 -3.95 -7.72 8.40
C LYS A 218 -4.26 -8.13 9.83
N ARG A 219 -4.80 -9.33 9.99
CA ARG A 219 -4.97 -10.01 11.28
C ARG A 219 -3.61 -10.10 11.94
N GLY A 220 -3.53 -9.59 13.15
CA GLY A 220 -2.30 -9.48 13.91
C GLY A 220 -1.75 -8.07 14.00
N ASP A 221 -2.05 -7.21 13.02
CA ASP A 221 -1.60 -5.82 13.02
C ASP A 221 -2.16 -5.07 14.21
N ARG A 222 -1.42 -4.08 14.70
CA ARG A 222 -1.93 -3.11 15.67
C ARG A 222 -2.35 -1.85 14.93
N LEU A 223 -3.66 -1.58 14.94
CA LEU A 223 -4.27 -0.39 14.36
C LEU A 223 -4.34 0.72 15.41
N VAL A 224 -3.65 1.82 15.14
CA VAL A 224 -3.65 3.03 15.96
C VAL A 224 -4.35 4.14 15.20
N ILE A 225 -5.41 4.71 15.77
CA ILE A 225 -6.15 5.84 15.19
C ILE A 225 -6.17 6.99 16.19
N ASN A 226 -5.89 8.19 15.70
CA ASN A 226 -6.10 9.44 16.43
C ASN A 226 -7.02 10.34 15.60
N ALA A 227 -8.16 10.69 16.17
CA ALA A 227 -9.15 11.54 15.54
C ALA A 227 -9.23 12.90 16.27
N SER A 228 -9.45 13.95 15.50
CA SER A 228 -9.60 15.31 15.99
C SER A 228 -10.59 16.08 15.13
N GLY A 229 -10.95 17.30 15.53
CA GLY A 229 -11.94 18.11 14.82
C GLY A 229 -13.33 17.96 15.41
N THR A 230 -14.29 18.57 14.74
CA THR A 230 -15.68 18.67 15.22
C THR A 230 -16.65 18.55 14.06
N VAL A 231 -17.79 17.94 14.35
CA VAL A 231 -18.96 17.93 13.47
C VAL A 231 -20.14 18.50 14.22
N SER A 232 -21.08 19.13 13.51
CA SER A 232 -22.31 19.64 14.09
C SER A 232 -23.50 19.24 13.24
N TYR A 233 -24.63 19.01 13.88
CA TYR A 233 -25.84 18.52 13.24
C TYR A 233 -27.03 19.37 13.66
N ARG A 234 -27.77 19.92 12.69
CA ARG A 234 -28.89 20.83 12.99
C ARG A 234 -30.04 20.15 13.73
N ASN A 235 -30.27 18.87 13.47
CA ASN A 235 -31.29 18.07 14.16
C ASN A 235 -30.95 17.81 15.64
N TYR A 236 -29.71 18.10 16.07
CA TYR A 236 -29.29 18.11 17.47
C TYR A 236 -29.05 19.56 17.97
N GLY A 237 -29.81 20.52 17.45
CA GLY A 237 -29.74 21.93 17.85
C GLY A 237 -28.47 22.66 17.37
N GLY A 238 -27.73 22.10 16.41
CA GLY A 238 -26.44 22.64 15.98
C GLY A 238 -25.29 22.33 16.94
N THR A 239 -25.51 21.41 17.88
CA THR A 239 -24.49 20.98 18.84
C THR A 239 -23.26 20.42 18.12
N GLN A 240 -22.08 20.75 18.64
CA GLN A 240 -20.81 20.21 18.19
C GLN A 240 -20.49 18.90 18.91
N PHE A 241 -19.99 17.93 18.17
CA PHE A 241 -19.54 16.64 18.64
C PHE A 241 -18.05 16.50 18.34
N THR A 242 -17.28 15.99 19.31
CA THR A 242 -15.92 15.47 19.07
C THR A 242 -16.01 14.02 18.61
N PRO A 243 -14.90 13.41 18.13
CA PRO A 243 -14.89 12.00 17.74
C PRO A 243 -15.33 11.03 18.83
N GLU A 244 -15.31 11.44 20.11
CA GLU A 244 -15.79 10.61 21.22
C GLU A 244 -17.31 10.45 21.24
N GLY A 245 -18.03 11.38 20.61
CA GLY A 245 -19.48 11.50 20.68
C GLY A 245 -19.98 12.13 21.98
N SER A 246 -21.28 12.02 22.23
CA SER A 246 -21.90 12.58 23.43
C SER A 246 -22.99 11.66 23.98
N SER A 247 -22.97 11.44 25.30
CA SER A 247 -24.01 10.70 26.02
C SER A 247 -25.33 11.46 26.13
N ASN A 248 -25.34 12.77 25.90
CA ASN A 248 -26.54 13.62 26.07
C ASN A 248 -27.60 13.39 25.00
N TYR A 249 -27.25 12.71 23.91
CA TYR A 249 -28.11 12.54 22.73
C TYR A 249 -28.46 11.06 22.48
N GLY A 250 -28.21 10.19 23.46
CA GLY A 250 -28.46 8.75 23.36
C GLY A 250 -27.44 8.03 22.47
N ALA A 251 -27.83 6.85 21.98
CA ALA A 251 -26.98 5.97 21.18
C ALA A 251 -27.65 5.63 19.85
N TRP A 252 -26.85 5.60 18.79
CA TRP A 252 -27.17 4.97 17.53
C TRP A 252 -27.05 3.44 17.65
N ASN A 253 -28.09 2.73 17.22
CA ASN A 253 -28.18 1.27 17.26
C ASN A 253 -27.88 0.68 18.66
N GLU A 254 -28.31 1.39 19.71
CA GLU A 254 -28.17 1.05 21.15
C GLU A 254 -26.73 0.89 21.69
N ASN A 255 -25.72 0.92 20.82
CA ASN A 255 -24.34 0.56 21.16
C ASN A 255 -23.34 1.72 21.03
N PHE A 256 -23.67 2.76 20.26
CA PHE A 256 -22.71 3.81 19.90
C PHE A 256 -23.26 5.20 20.19
N GLN A 257 -22.62 5.95 21.08
CA GLN A 257 -23.02 7.33 21.41
C GLN A 257 -23.13 8.19 20.16
N ILE A 258 -24.18 9.00 20.06
CA ILE A 258 -24.38 9.91 18.93
C ILE A 258 -23.17 10.86 18.78
N GLY A 259 -22.73 11.04 17.53
CA GLY A 259 -21.58 11.84 17.15
C GLY A 259 -20.23 11.13 17.23
N SER A 260 -20.18 9.91 17.78
CA SER A 260 -18.91 9.17 17.90
C SER A 260 -18.38 8.69 16.55
N LEU A 261 -17.06 8.69 16.40
CA LEU A 261 -16.37 8.10 15.26
C LEU A 261 -16.35 6.57 15.39
N LEU A 262 -16.78 5.90 14.32
CA LEU A 262 -16.86 4.46 14.18
C LEU A 262 -15.90 3.97 13.11
N GLY A 263 -15.43 2.74 13.30
CA GLY A 263 -14.65 1.98 12.35
C GLY A 263 -15.35 0.67 12.01
N ARG A 264 -15.08 0.13 10.81
CA ARG A 264 -15.37 -1.27 10.46
C ARG A 264 -14.28 -1.79 9.54
N ILE A 265 -13.98 -3.08 9.62
CA ILE A 265 -13.10 -3.76 8.67
C ILE A 265 -13.99 -4.53 7.70
N ASN A 266 -13.83 -4.29 6.40
CA ASN A 266 -14.71 -4.74 5.32
C ASN A 266 -16.13 -4.14 5.37
N ALA A 267 -16.80 -4.09 4.22
CA ALA A 267 -18.11 -3.45 4.10
C ALA A 267 -19.21 -4.10 4.97
N GLY A 268 -19.09 -5.40 5.26
CA GLY A 268 -20.04 -6.17 6.07
C GLY A 268 -19.52 -6.58 7.45
N GLY A 269 -18.34 -6.09 7.88
CA GLY A 269 -17.79 -6.45 9.19
C GLY A 269 -18.46 -5.72 10.36
N PRO A 270 -18.24 -6.19 11.60
CA PRO A 270 -18.76 -5.52 12.79
C PRO A 270 -18.18 -4.11 12.92
N MET A 271 -19.03 -3.18 13.34
CA MET A 271 -18.59 -1.83 13.68
C MET A 271 -17.99 -1.81 15.08
N PHE A 272 -16.98 -0.98 15.28
CA PHE A 272 -16.36 -0.72 16.56
C PHE A 272 -16.23 0.80 16.79
N LYS A 273 -16.26 1.20 18.07
CA LYS A 273 -16.04 2.60 18.44
C LYS A 273 -14.56 2.93 18.27
N VAL A 274 -14.26 3.98 17.50
CA VAL A 274 -12.90 4.52 17.35
C VAL A 274 -12.67 5.64 18.35
N GLY A 275 -13.66 6.53 18.53
CA GLY A 275 -13.52 7.66 19.44
C GLY A 275 -12.43 8.65 19.02
N GLU A 276 -11.89 9.39 19.99
CA GLU A 276 -10.71 10.25 19.77
C GLU A 276 -9.42 9.45 19.59
N ARG A 277 -9.32 8.28 20.24
CA ARG A 277 -8.15 7.41 20.19
C ARG A 277 -8.57 5.95 20.18
N TYR A 278 -8.01 5.21 19.23
CA TYR A 278 -8.14 3.77 19.13
C TYR A 278 -6.75 3.14 19.03
N ASN A 279 -6.53 2.03 19.73
CA ASN A 279 -5.25 1.31 19.69
C ASN A 279 -5.47 -0.16 20.03
N ASP A 280 -5.77 -0.95 19.00
CA ASP A 280 -6.07 -2.37 19.20
C ASP A 280 -5.46 -3.27 18.14
N LYS A 281 -5.44 -4.57 18.43
CA LYS A 281 -5.01 -5.61 17.52
C LYS A 281 -6.16 -5.97 16.57
N ILE A 282 -5.83 -6.13 15.31
CA ILE A 282 -6.75 -6.51 14.26
C ILE A 282 -6.96 -8.02 14.26
N GLU A 283 -8.23 -8.42 14.24
CA GLU A 283 -8.65 -9.83 14.26
C GLU A 283 -8.94 -10.39 12.87
N THR A 284 -9.15 -9.51 11.88
CA THR A 284 -9.58 -9.88 10.52
C THR A 284 -8.84 -9.06 9.46
N ASP A 285 -8.56 -9.69 8.33
CA ASP A 285 -7.97 -9.01 7.18
C ASP A 285 -9.03 -8.14 6.49
N GLY A 286 -8.64 -6.98 5.97
CA GLY A 286 -9.55 -6.17 5.17
C GLY A 286 -9.25 -4.69 5.06
N GLU A 287 -10.17 -3.96 4.44
CA GLU A 287 -10.11 -2.50 4.33
C GLU A 287 -10.83 -1.82 5.51
N LEU A 288 -10.20 -0.80 6.08
CA LEU A 288 -10.80 0.05 7.10
C LEU A 288 -11.76 1.06 6.48
N PHE A 289 -12.97 1.12 7.01
CA PHE A 289 -13.96 2.17 6.72
C PHE A 289 -14.22 3.00 7.97
N LEU A 290 -14.54 4.28 7.78
CA LEU A 290 -14.83 5.22 8.86
C LEU A 290 -16.18 5.91 8.65
N GLY A 291 -16.89 6.17 9.74
CA GLY A 291 -18.15 6.90 9.72
C GLY A 291 -18.55 7.38 11.11
N ILE A 292 -19.65 8.10 11.18
CA ILE A 292 -20.09 8.80 12.39
C ILE A 292 -21.42 8.21 12.86
N ALA A 293 -21.52 7.91 14.15
CA ALA A 293 -22.72 7.42 14.79
C ALA A 293 -23.82 8.50 14.77
N THR A 294 -24.70 8.44 13.78
CA THR A 294 -25.89 9.28 13.68
C THR A 294 -26.90 8.57 12.80
N HIS A 295 -28.19 8.91 12.96
CA HIS A 295 -29.21 8.47 12.01
C HIS A 295 -28.94 9.09 10.63
N ASP A 296 -29.29 8.36 9.57
CA ASP A 296 -29.03 8.81 8.20
C ASP A 296 -29.76 10.10 7.84
N SER A 297 -30.88 10.41 8.50
CA SER A 297 -31.56 11.71 8.42
C SER A 297 -30.69 12.87 8.92
N GLY A 298 -29.73 12.62 9.81
CA GLY A 298 -28.75 13.60 10.30
C GLY A 298 -27.71 13.97 9.24
N SER A 299 -27.43 13.10 8.25
CA SER A 299 -26.42 13.34 7.21
C SER A 299 -26.70 14.59 6.37
N THR A 300 -27.97 14.89 6.13
CA THR A 300 -28.45 16.02 5.31
C THR A 300 -28.27 17.37 6.01
N TYR A 301 -28.05 17.37 7.32
CA TYR A 301 -27.98 18.56 8.17
C TYR A 301 -26.66 18.69 8.94
N GLY A 302 -25.67 17.88 8.57
CA GLY A 302 -24.35 17.85 9.18
C GLY A 302 -23.37 18.82 8.52
N SER A 303 -22.54 19.48 9.33
CA SER A 303 -21.40 20.30 8.89
C SER A 303 -20.15 19.99 9.70
N GLY A 304 -18.98 20.30 9.14
CA GLY A 304 -17.68 19.98 9.75
C GLY A 304 -17.14 18.61 9.36
N GLU A 305 -15.99 18.27 9.92
CA GLU A 305 -15.27 17.02 9.64
C GLU A 305 -14.38 16.60 10.80
N PHE A 306 -14.16 15.29 10.91
CA PHE A 306 -13.08 14.75 11.71
C PHE A 306 -11.84 14.55 10.85
N LYS A 307 -10.69 14.98 11.36
CA LYS A 307 -9.38 14.66 10.81
C LYS A 307 -8.83 13.44 11.54
N VAL A 308 -8.70 12.35 10.81
CA VAL A 308 -8.36 11.04 11.35
C VAL A 308 -6.99 10.61 10.86
N ARG A 309 -6.02 10.51 11.77
CA ARG A 309 -4.71 9.93 11.53
C ARG A 309 -4.74 8.45 11.86
N ILE A 310 -4.52 7.63 10.86
CA ILE A 310 -4.47 6.17 10.93
C ILE A 310 -3.01 5.75 10.89
N GLN A 311 -2.62 4.79 11.72
CA GLN A 311 -1.29 4.20 11.80
C GLN A 311 -1.42 2.69 11.93
N ILE A 312 -0.77 1.93 11.06
CA ILE A 312 -0.69 0.47 11.18
C ILE A 312 0.70 0.11 11.67
N GLN A 313 0.77 -0.67 12.74
CA GLN A 313 1.98 -1.34 13.18
C GLN A 313 1.82 -2.81 12.79
N PRO A 314 2.56 -3.31 11.80
CA PRO A 314 2.44 -4.69 11.39
C PRO A 314 2.71 -5.66 12.54
N ALA A 315 1.99 -6.77 12.56
CA ALA A 315 2.22 -7.83 13.53
C ALA A 315 3.72 -8.19 13.51
N THR A 316 4.40 -8.12 14.66
CA THR A 316 5.72 -8.74 14.76
C THR A 316 5.49 -10.25 14.72
N PRO A 317 6.13 -10.99 13.80
CA PRO A 317 6.02 -12.44 13.77
C PRO A 317 6.56 -13.09 15.05
#